data_AF-A0A8I7B4R2-F1
#
_entry.id   AF-A0A8I7B4R2-F1
#
_cell.length_a   1.000
_cell.length_b   1.000
_cell.length_c   1.000
_cell.angle_alpha   90.00
_cell.angle_beta   90.00
_cell.angle_gamma   90.00
#
_symmetry.space_group_name_H-M   'P 1'
#
loop_
_entity.id
_entity.type
_entity.pdbx_description
1 polymer ?
#
loop_
_entity_poly.entity_id
_entity_poly.type
_entity_poly.pdbx_seq_one_letter_code
_entity_poly.pdbx_strand_id
1 'polypeptide(L)'
;MSTLQSSLLMCPLARPWTRRGNNRGLQQVLTNITYWRCSSAGDGGRFMAEIAGLGKGSTGTGRRAAVAAKHEEEGTDDEWLMYLKPAKLEVFHHLEPWAEANVVPLLKPAEVAWQPTDLLPDLASLGADGFHAACSDITARAAGLPDAHLVCLVGNMVTEEALPTYQSIPNRFEGVRDLTGSSGTAWARWIRGWSAEENRHGDVLNRYLFLSGRVDMRQVERTIHNLINSGMVMNAARSPYHGFIYVAFQERATSISHGNTARRAKEHGDMALARICGAIAADEKRHELAYTRIVGKLFKIDPDGAVRALAYMMRLRIVMPASLVTDGRDDDLFAHYAAVAQQAGIYTASDYRSVLEHLIKQWGVEELVAGELSDEGRRARDYVCALPRKIRRLEEKANLRNGRKAQPMTPVSFSWIVDRPINITIG
;
A
#
# COMPACT_ATOMS: atom_id res chain seq x y z
N MET A 1 -12.67 -11.66 56.41
CA MET A 1 -13.62 -11.10 57.39
C MET A 1 -13.37 -9.60 57.53
N SER A 2 -14.19 -8.75 56.92
CA SER A 2 -14.40 -7.37 57.38
C SER A 2 -15.65 -6.80 56.70
N THR A 3 -16.77 -6.89 57.40
CA THR A 3 -17.98 -6.12 57.12
C THR A 3 -17.75 -4.65 57.43
N LEU A 4 -18.34 -3.75 56.65
CA LEU A 4 -19.06 -2.58 57.18
C LEU A 4 -19.95 -1.96 56.10
N GLN A 5 -21.27 -2.15 56.26
CA GLN A 5 -22.28 -1.34 55.58
C GLN A 5 -22.53 -0.07 56.40
N SER A 6 -22.89 1.03 55.72
CA SER A 6 -23.97 1.99 56.06
C SER A 6 -23.61 3.42 55.68
N SER A 7 -24.54 4.29 55.23
CA SER A 7 -25.94 4.12 54.81
C SER A 7 -26.51 5.46 54.32
N LEU A 8 -27.67 5.43 53.61
CA LEU A 8 -28.69 6.52 53.52
C LEU A 8 -28.28 7.81 52.77
N LEU A 9 -29.08 8.52 51.96
CA LEU A 9 -30.47 8.50 51.45
C LEU A 9 -30.44 9.00 49.97
N MET A 10 -31.49 9.02 49.13
CA MET A 10 -32.93 8.75 49.28
C MET A 10 -33.54 8.23 47.94
N CYS A 11 -34.83 7.85 47.95
CA CYS A 11 -35.69 7.75 46.76
C CYS A 11 -37.13 8.08 47.20
N PRO A 12 -37.99 8.65 46.32
CA PRO A 12 -39.19 7.87 45.97
C PRO A 12 -39.72 8.04 44.53
N LEU A 13 -40.01 6.90 43.90
CA LEU A 13 -41.28 6.50 43.27
C LEU A 13 -42.19 7.58 42.60
N ALA A 14 -42.45 7.42 41.29
CA ALA A 14 -43.78 7.01 40.74
C ALA A 14 -43.83 6.98 39.18
N ARG A 15 -44.67 6.09 38.63
CA ARG A 15 -45.08 5.96 37.20
C ARG A 15 -46.56 6.44 37.09
N PRO A 16 -47.12 6.86 35.91
CA PRO A 16 -47.51 5.91 34.84
C PRO A 16 -47.53 6.43 33.38
N TRP A 17 -47.89 5.50 32.49
CA TRP A 17 -48.09 5.59 31.03
C TRP A 17 -48.91 6.79 30.48
N THR A 18 -48.57 7.22 29.26
CA THR A 18 -49.56 7.40 28.17
C THR A 18 -49.01 6.97 26.80
N ARG A 19 -49.87 6.41 25.93
CA ARG A 19 -49.57 6.10 24.52
C ARG A 19 -49.74 7.35 23.64
N ARG A 20 -48.79 7.62 22.76
CA ARG A 20 -49.07 8.07 21.36
C ARG A 20 -48.04 7.44 20.42
N GLY A 21 -48.52 6.64 19.47
CA GLY A 21 -47.68 6.20 18.35
C GLY A 21 -47.52 7.33 17.34
N ASN A 22 -46.41 7.35 16.60
CA ASN A 22 -46.37 8.02 15.31
C ASN A 22 -45.40 7.29 14.37
N ASN A 23 -45.80 7.16 13.11
CA ASN A 23 -45.02 6.46 12.08
C ASN A 23 -43.70 7.21 11.79
N ARG A 24 -42.56 6.59 12.13
CA ARG A 24 -41.25 6.91 11.53
C ARG A 24 -40.44 5.66 11.14
N GLY A 25 -41.13 4.56 10.85
CA GLY A 25 -40.55 3.35 10.25
C GLY A 25 -40.72 3.30 8.73
N LEU A 26 -40.38 4.39 8.01
CA LEU A 26 -40.45 4.42 6.53
C LEU A 26 -39.70 5.59 5.85
N GLN A 27 -38.81 6.30 6.54
CA GLN A 27 -38.12 7.48 5.99
C GLN A 27 -36.60 7.49 6.21
N GLN A 28 -36.01 6.31 6.47
CA GLN A 28 -34.56 6.13 6.69
C GLN A 28 -33.96 5.04 5.77
N VAL A 29 -34.55 4.87 4.58
CA VAL A 29 -34.14 3.89 3.56
C VAL A 29 -33.85 4.57 2.19
N LEU A 30 -33.92 5.91 2.11
CA LEU A 30 -33.77 6.67 0.85
C LEU A 30 -32.76 7.84 0.91
N THR A 31 -31.76 7.78 1.80
CA THR A 31 -30.77 8.87 1.98
C THR A 31 -29.29 8.49 1.76
N ASN A 32 -28.98 7.24 1.40
CA ASN A 32 -27.59 6.75 1.23
C ASN A 32 -27.07 6.79 -0.23
N ILE A 33 -27.59 7.67 -1.09
CA ILE A 33 -27.13 7.82 -2.50
C ILE A 33 -26.49 9.20 -2.78
N THR A 34 -26.52 10.16 -1.84
CA THR A 34 -26.00 11.53 -2.04
C THR A 34 -25.08 12.03 -0.93
N TYR A 35 -23.88 11.46 -0.84
CA TYR A 35 -22.72 12.09 -0.18
C TYR A 35 -21.51 12.21 -1.14
N TRP A 36 -21.74 12.94 -2.24
CA TRP A 36 -20.69 13.69 -2.94
C TRP A 36 -21.09 15.17 -2.91
N ARG A 37 -20.90 15.83 -1.76
CA ARG A 37 -20.98 17.29 -1.72
C ARG A 37 -19.80 17.84 -2.51
N CYS A 38 -20.10 18.57 -3.57
CA CYS A 38 -19.10 19.24 -4.39
C CYS A 38 -18.47 20.40 -3.61
N SER A 39 -17.43 20.10 -2.83
CA SER A 39 -16.61 21.09 -2.15
C SER A 39 -15.56 21.64 -3.13
N SER A 40 -15.66 22.95 -3.36
CA SER A 40 -14.72 23.87 -4.04
C SER A 40 -13.36 23.34 -4.54
N ALA A 41 -13.15 23.59 -5.84
CA ALA A 41 -11.89 23.90 -6.55
C ALA A 41 -10.53 23.45 -5.97
N GLY A 42 -9.79 22.70 -6.80
CA GLY A 42 -8.35 22.42 -6.72
C GLY A 42 -7.99 20.97 -6.40
N ASP A 43 -6.99 20.33 -7.00
CA ASP A 43 -6.09 20.70 -8.13
C ASP A 43 -5.37 19.40 -8.61
N GLY A 44 -4.34 19.48 -9.45
CA GLY A 44 -3.75 18.33 -10.17
C GLY A 44 -2.89 17.36 -9.34
N GLY A 45 -1.89 17.85 -8.60
CA GLY A 45 -0.96 17.00 -7.82
C GLY A 45 -1.68 16.20 -6.72
N ARG A 46 -2.68 16.82 -6.10
CA ARG A 46 -3.67 16.24 -5.20
C ARG A 46 -4.23 14.92 -5.66
N PHE A 47 -4.38 14.68 -6.96
CA PHE A 47 -5.04 13.46 -7.45
C PHE A 47 -4.32 12.17 -7.04
N MET A 48 -2.98 12.13 -7.04
CA MET A 48 -2.23 10.94 -6.61
C MET A 48 -2.20 10.79 -5.09
N ALA A 49 -2.03 11.89 -4.35
CA ALA A 49 -2.11 11.88 -2.89
C ALA A 49 -3.52 11.49 -2.39
N GLU A 50 -4.57 11.97 -3.06
CA GLU A 50 -5.96 11.60 -2.80
C GLU A 50 -6.23 10.15 -3.21
N ILE A 51 -5.73 9.64 -4.35
CA ILE A 51 -5.82 8.21 -4.70
C ILE A 51 -5.14 7.36 -3.62
N ALA A 52 -4.00 7.79 -3.09
CA ALA A 52 -3.29 7.15 -1.98
C ALA A 52 -3.92 7.41 -0.59
N GLY A 53 -5.10 8.05 -0.51
CA GLY A 53 -5.91 8.19 0.71
C GLY A 53 -5.76 9.48 1.52
N LEU A 54 -4.88 10.41 1.13
CA LEU A 54 -4.56 11.59 1.95
C LEU A 54 -5.57 12.75 1.79
N GLY A 55 -6.00 13.31 2.93
CA GLY A 55 -6.79 14.54 3.04
C GLY A 55 -5.93 15.79 3.30
N LYS A 56 -6.55 16.98 3.25
CA LYS A 56 -5.85 18.27 3.38
C LYS A 56 -5.22 18.49 4.78
N GLY A 57 -3.98 18.97 4.79
CA GLY A 57 -3.44 19.94 5.76
C GLY A 57 -3.58 19.60 7.25
N SER A 58 -2.61 18.88 7.80
CA SER A 58 -2.36 18.79 9.25
C SER A 58 -0.87 18.51 9.48
N THR A 59 -0.27 19.16 10.48
CA THR A 59 1.15 19.02 10.84
C THR A 59 1.47 17.62 11.38
N GLY A 60 2.71 17.14 11.30
CA GLY A 60 3.07 15.73 11.47
C GLY A 60 2.48 14.96 12.68
N THR A 61 2.28 15.60 13.84
CA THR A 61 1.61 14.97 15.00
C THR A 61 0.08 14.95 14.86
N GLY A 62 -0.51 16.03 14.35
CA GLY A 62 -1.94 16.11 14.01
C GLY A 62 -2.31 15.20 12.84
N ARG A 63 -1.42 15.00 11.86
CA ARG A 63 -1.65 14.15 10.69
C ARG A 63 -1.77 12.67 11.06
N ARG A 64 -0.95 12.18 11.99
CA ARG A 64 -1.06 10.82 12.56
C ARG A 64 -2.41 10.60 13.22
N ALA A 65 -2.81 11.53 14.10
CA ALA A 65 -4.10 11.48 14.78
C ALA A 65 -5.28 11.65 13.80
N ALA A 66 -5.17 12.51 12.79
CA ALA A 66 -6.23 12.79 11.83
C ALA A 66 -6.40 11.67 10.79
N VAL A 67 -5.32 11.00 10.36
CA VAL A 67 -5.42 9.80 9.51
C VAL A 67 -6.04 8.67 10.33
N ALA A 68 -5.57 8.40 11.54
CA ALA A 68 -6.19 7.40 12.42
C ALA A 68 -7.67 7.71 12.71
N ALA A 69 -8.01 8.93 13.16
CA ALA A 69 -9.38 9.34 13.46
C ALA A 69 -10.28 9.38 12.22
N LYS A 70 -9.76 9.75 11.04
CA LYS A 70 -10.53 9.66 9.78
C LYS A 70 -10.76 8.22 9.36
N HIS A 71 -9.81 7.31 9.62
CA HIS A 71 -10.03 5.87 9.44
C HIS A 71 -10.94 5.25 10.53
N GLU A 72 -11.04 5.85 11.71
CA GLU A 72 -12.05 5.49 12.71
C GLU A 72 -13.45 6.02 12.33
N GLU A 73 -13.58 7.26 11.81
CA GLU A 73 -14.85 7.83 11.34
C GLU A 73 -15.34 7.19 10.03
N GLU A 74 -14.49 7.05 9.00
CA GLU A 74 -14.81 6.35 7.74
C GLU A 74 -14.85 4.82 7.92
N GLY A 75 -14.26 4.30 9.00
CA GLY A 75 -14.28 2.89 9.40
C GLY A 75 -15.41 2.52 10.36
N THR A 76 -16.37 3.42 10.61
CA THR A 76 -17.60 3.13 11.38
C THR A 76 -18.53 2.09 10.70
N ASP A 77 -18.23 1.69 9.46
CA ASP A 77 -18.85 0.53 8.83
C ASP A 77 -18.34 -0.78 9.49
N ASP A 78 -19.11 -1.28 10.47
CA ASP A 78 -19.00 -2.63 11.06
C ASP A 78 -19.02 -3.77 10.01
N GLU A 79 -19.26 -3.49 8.72
CA GLU A 79 -19.26 -4.45 7.60
C GLU A 79 -18.00 -5.35 7.63
N TRP A 80 -16.81 -4.79 7.84
CA TRP A 80 -15.58 -5.59 7.78
C TRP A 80 -15.41 -6.54 8.99
N LEU A 81 -16.05 -6.27 10.13
CA LEU A 81 -15.99 -7.13 11.31
C LEU A 81 -16.66 -8.49 11.06
N MET A 82 -17.57 -8.59 10.08
CA MET A 82 -18.18 -9.88 9.74
C MET A 82 -17.16 -10.90 9.20
N TYR A 83 -16.02 -10.45 8.69
CA TYR A 83 -14.93 -11.30 8.22
C TYR A 83 -14.07 -11.88 9.35
N LEU A 84 -14.29 -11.44 10.60
CA LEU A 84 -13.70 -12.03 11.81
C LEU A 84 -14.62 -13.06 12.48
N LYS A 85 -15.80 -13.34 11.90
CA LYS A 85 -16.66 -14.44 12.39
C LYS A 85 -15.97 -15.79 12.14
N PRO A 86 -16.11 -16.79 13.04
CA PRO A 86 -15.42 -18.09 12.92
C PRO A 86 -15.52 -18.71 11.53
N ALA A 87 -16.71 -18.77 10.93
CA ALA A 87 -16.93 -19.32 9.59
C ALA A 87 -16.14 -18.64 8.46
N LYS A 88 -15.73 -17.37 8.60
CA LYS A 88 -14.87 -16.68 7.62
C LYS A 88 -13.38 -16.92 7.87
N LEU A 89 -12.99 -17.15 9.14
CA LEU A 89 -11.61 -17.46 9.54
C LEU A 89 -11.26 -18.94 9.30
N GLU A 90 -12.20 -19.85 9.53
CA GLU A 90 -12.09 -21.29 9.26
C GLU A 90 -11.74 -21.60 7.80
N VAL A 91 -12.11 -20.73 6.85
CA VAL A 91 -11.70 -20.83 5.44
C VAL A 91 -10.17 -20.92 5.32
N PHE A 92 -9.41 -20.14 6.11
CA PHE A 92 -7.95 -20.12 6.02
C PHE A 92 -7.28 -21.35 6.66
N HIS A 93 -7.91 -21.93 7.67
CA HIS A 93 -7.50 -23.24 8.22
C HIS A 93 -7.71 -24.37 7.18
N HIS A 94 -8.88 -24.41 6.53
CA HIS A 94 -9.15 -25.39 5.47
C HIS A 94 -8.30 -25.17 4.20
N LEU A 95 -7.87 -23.93 3.94
CA LEU A 95 -6.98 -23.60 2.83
C LEU A 95 -5.49 -23.86 3.10
N GLU A 96 -5.09 -24.22 4.32
CA GLU A 96 -3.67 -24.41 4.64
C GLU A 96 -2.99 -25.48 3.76
N PRO A 97 -3.54 -26.70 3.55
CA PRO A 97 -2.93 -27.68 2.64
C PRO A 97 -2.92 -27.22 1.18
N TRP A 98 -3.88 -26.37 0.78
CA TRP A 98 -3.89 -25.76 -0.55
C TRP A 98 -2.78 -24.70 -0.68
N ALA A 99 -2.56 -23.87 0.34
CA ALA A 99 -1.48 -22.89 0.38
C ALA A 99 -0.10 -23.56 0.36
N GLU A 100 0.09 -24.65 1.11
CA GLU A 100 1.31 -25.46 1.07
C GLU A 100 1.64 -25.96 -0.35
N ALA A 101 0.62 -26.38 -1.12
CA ALA A 101 0.81 -26.90 -2.47
C ALA A 101 0.83 -25.82 -3.59
N ASN A 102 0.28 -24.62 -3.37
CA ASN A 102 0.02 -23.64 -4.44
C ASN A 102 0.62 -22.24 -4.21
N VAL A 103 1.03 -21.93 -2.98
CA VAL A 103 1.57 -20.62 -2.55
C VAL A 103 3.02 -20.76 -2.10
N VAL A 104 3.30 -21.62 -1.12
CA VAL A 104 4.66 -21.84 -0.59
C VAL A 104 5.70 -22.18 -1.69
N PRO A 105 5.40 -22.98 -2.74
CA PRO A 105 6.35 -23.30 -3.80
C PRO A 105 6.67 -22.14 -4.77
N LEU A 106 6.09 -20.95 -4.57
CA LEU A 106 6.45 -19.73 -5.30
C LEU A 106 7.65 -19.00 -4.68
N LEU A 107 8.02 -19.34 -3.44
CA LEU A 107 9.26 -18.92 -2.80
C LEU A 107 10.46 -19.61 -3.47
N LYS A 108 11.57 -18.88 -3.60
CA LYS A 108 12.86 -19.41 -4.02
C LYS A 108 13.65 -19.88 -2.80
N PRO A 109 14.20 -21.11 -2.81
CA PRO A 109 15.25 -21.51 -1.87
C PRO A 109 16.43 -20.52 -1.90
N ALA A 110 17.09 -20.32 -0.75
CA ALA A 110 18.18 -19.35 -0.63
C ALA A 110 19.37 -19.65 -1.56
N GLU A 111 19.56 -20.93 -1.89
CA GLU A 111 20.60 -21.46 -2.77
C GLU A 111 20.41 -21.07 -4.24
N VAL A 112 19.21 -20.61 -4.63
CA VAL A 112 18.87 -20.18 -6.01
C VAL A 112 18.27 -18.77 -6.06
N ALA A 113 18.02 -18.14 -4.91
CA ALA A 113 17.64 -16.75 -4.82
C ALA A 113 18.87 -15.86 -5.04
N TRP A 114 18.73 -14.85 -5.90
CA TRP A 114 19.77 -13.83 -6.08
C TRP A 114 20.04 -13.13 -4.75
N GLN A 115 21.29 -12.79 -4.48
CA GLN A 115 21.70 -12.02 -3.32
C GLN A 115 22.12 -10.61 -3.74
N PRO A 116 22.04 -9.59 -2.87
CA PRO A 116 22.48 -8.22 -3.18
C PRO A 116 23.90 -8.16 -3.78
N THR A 117 24.79 -9.03 -3.30
CA THR A 117 26.17 -9.19 -3.77
C THR A 117 26.29 -9.63 -5.24
N ASP A 118 25.29 -10.33 -5.80
CA ASP A 118 25.29 -10.72 -7.22
C ASP A 118 25.11 -9.52 -8.17
N LEU A 119 24.65 -8.39 -7.62
CA LEU A 119 24.25 -7.18 -8.36
C LEU A 119 25.09 -5.95 -7.98
N LEU A 120 26.03 -6.11 -7.05
CA LEU A 120 26.87 -5.06 -6.47
C LEU A 120 28.37 -5.46 -6.52
N PRO A 121 29.31 -4.52 -6.30
CA PRO A 121 30.72 -4.84 -6.20
C PRO A 121 31.00 -5.76 -5.00
N ASP A 122 31.76 -6.82 -5.24
CA ASP A 122 32.14 -7.80 -4.22
C ASP A 122 33.67 -7.91 -4.12
N LEU A 123 34.19 -7.81 -2.90
CA LEU A 123 35.61 -7.91 -2.61
C LEU A 123 36.15 -9.33 -2.84
N ALA A 124 35.35 -10.36 -2.56
CA ALA A 124 35.79 -11.75 -2.63
C ALA A 124 36.04 -12.22 -4.07
N SER A 125 35.21 -11.77 -5.02
CA SER A 125 35.32 -12.08 -6.45
C SER A 125 36.20 -11.11 -7.24
N LEU A 126 36.26 -9.82 -6.88
CA LEU A 126 37.00 -8.80 -7.64
C LEU A 126 38.40 -8.47 -7.09
N GLY A 127 38.71 -8.84 -5.85
CA GLY A 127 39.88 -8.35 -5.14
C GLY A 127 39.82 -6.85 -4.83
N ALA A 128 40.83 -6.31 -4.14
CA ALA A 128 40.80 -4.92 -3.66
C ALA A 128 40.72 -3.88 -4.79
N ASP A 129 41.58 -4.00 -5.80
CA ASP A 129 41.64 -3.05 -6.92
C ASP A 129 40.38 -3.13 -7.81
N GLY A 130 39.90 -4.35 -8.08
CA GLY A 130 38.69 -4.59 -8.86
C GLY A 130 37.43 -4.09 -8.15
N PHE A 131 37.33 -4.29 -6.83
CA PHE A 131 36.26 -3.74 -6.01
C PHE A 131 36.25 -2.21 -6.05
N HIS A 132 37.41 -1.56 -5.87
CA HIS A 132 37.52 -0.10 -5.93
C HIS A 132 37.12 0.45 -7.32
N ALA A 133 37.56 -0.22 -8.40
CA ALA A 133 37.19 0.14 -9.77
C ALA A 133 35.67 0.00 -10.03
N ALA A 134 35.05 -1.09 -9.56
CA ALA A 134 33.61 -1.33 -9.70
C ALA A 134 32.76 -0.35 -8.87
N CYS A 135 33.19 0.02 -7.66
CA CYS A 135 32.56 1.09 -6.89
C CYS A 135 32.63 2.45 -7.62
N SER A 136 33.78 2.76 -8.23
CA SER A 136 33.98 3.98 -9.03
C SER A 136 33.08 4.00 -10.28
N ASP A 137 32.87 2.85 -10.93
CA ASP A 137 31.96 2.69 -12.07
C ASP A 137 30.50 2.95 -11.69
N ILE A 138 30.05 2.53 -10.49
CA ILE A 138 28.72 2.86 -9.96
C ILE A 138 28.55 4.37 -9.81
N THR A 139 29.50 5.07 -9.17
CA THR A 139 29.44 6.53 -9.03
C THR A 139 29.41 7.22 -10.40
N ALA A 140 30.21 6.75 -11.37
CA ALA A 140 30.26 7.30 -12.72
C ALA A 140 28.95 7.10 -13.50
N ARG A 141 28.30 5.93 -13.40
CA ARG A 141 26.97 5.69 -14.01
C ARG A 141 25.88 6.50 -13.33
N ALA A 142 25.87 6.51 -11.99
CA ALA A 142 24.91 7.25 -11.20
C ALA A 142 24.96 8.76 -11.46
N ALA A 143 26.09 9.31 -11.94
CA ALA A 143 26.19 10.71 -12.39
C ALA A 143 25.20 11.07 -13.51
N GLY A 144 24.83 10.12 -14.37
CA GLY A 144 23.85 10.30 -15.45
C GLY A 144 22.39 10.37 -15.00
N LEU A 145 22.08 9.99 -13.74
CA LEU A 145 20.70 9.94 -13.24
C LEU A 145 20.16 11.34 -12.91
N PRO A 146 18.97 11.72 -13.41
CA PRO A 146 18.28 12.94 -12.99
C PRO A 146 17.86 12.89 -11.52
N ASP A 147 17.85 14.04 -10.85
CA ASP A 147 17.44 14.13 -9.44
C ASP A 147 15.99 13.66 -9.19
N ALA A 148 15.08 13.84 -10.15
CA ALA A 148 13.73 13.27 -10.09
C ALA A 148 13.73 11.73 -10.02
N HIS A 149 14.62 11.07 -10.77
CA HIS A 149 14.76 9.62 -10.75
C HIS A 149 15.43 9.14 -9.46
N LEU A 150 16.39 9.91 -8.91
CA LEU A 150 16.99 9.65 -7.61
C LEU A 150 15.98 9.77 -6.45
N VAL A 151 15.13 10.80 -6.44
CA VAL A 151 14.06 10.95 -5.44
C VAL A 151 13.06 9.79 -5.52
N CYS A 152 12.72 9.32 -6.72
CA CYS A 152 11.90 8.12 -6.87
C CYS A 152 12.61 6.86 -6.35
N LEU A 153 13.90 6.70 -6.65
CA LEU A 153 14.69 5.54 -6.21
C LEU A 153 14.84 5.51 -4.67
N VAL A 154 15.06 6.66 -4.04
CA VAL A 154 15.06 6.79 -2.58
C VAL A 154 13.68 6.50 -2.02
N GLY A 155 12.59 7.01 -2.61
CA GLY A 155 11.24 6.71 -2.16
C GLY A 155 10.88 5.22 -2.21
N ASN A 156 11.30 4.51 -3.27
CA ASN A 156 11.21 3.05 -3.33
C ASN A 156 12.04 2.41 -2.21
N MET A 157 13.33 2.75 -2.07
CA MET A 157 14.22 2.15 -1.06
C MET A 157 13.74 2.37 0.39
N VAL A 158 13.29 3.58 0.73
CA VAL A 158 12.71 3.94 2.03
C VAL A 158 11.43 3.13 2.31
N THR A 159 10.69 2.75 1.27
CA THR A 159 9.56 1.82 1.39
C THR A 159 10.08 0.44 1.75
N GLU A 160 11.01 -0.15 0.98
CA GLU A 160 11.53 -1.51 1.25
C GLU A 160 12.14 -1.65 2.66
N GLU A 161 12.91 -0.66 3.11
CA GLU A 161 13.54 -0.66 4.44
C GLU A 161 12.52 -0.64 5.60
N ALA A 162 11.27 -0.26 5.34
CA ALA A 162 10.19 -0.33 6.32
C ALA A 162 9.56 -1.73 6.46
N LEU A 163 10.17 -2.77 5.86
CA LEU A 163 9.82 -4.19 5.97
C LEU A 163 9.42 -4.70 7.38
N PRO A 164 10.01 -4.27 8.52
CA PRO A 164 9.52 -4.67 9.84
C PRO A 164 8.04 -4.32 10.06
N THR A 165 7.59 -3.19 9.51
CA THR A 165 6.17 -2.80 9.48
C THR A 165 5.39 -3.81 8.63
N TYR A 166 5.88 -4.14 7.45
CA TYR A 166 5.15 -4.93 6.46
C TYR A 166 5.05 -6.40 6.85
N GLN A 167 6.05 -6.98 7.52
CA GLN A 167 5.94 -8.29 8.16
C GLN A 167 4.94 -8.28 9.34
N SER A 168 4.78 -7.15 10.04
CA SER A 168 3.80 -7.05 11.13
C SER A 168 2.33 -7.07 10.64
N ILE A 169 2.08 -6.70 9.38
CA ILE A 169 0.74 -6.59 8.80
C ILE A 169 0.06 -7.94 8.54
N PRO A 170 0.63 -8.91 7.79
CA PRO A 170 0.01 -10.23 7.64
C PRO A 170 0.01 -11.02 8.96
N ASN A 171 0.90 -10.68 9.90
CA ASN A 171 0.83 -11.19 11.29
C ASN A 171 -0.33 -10.60 12.13
N ARG A 172 -1.08 -9.62 11.61
CA ARG A 172 -2.38 -9.20 12.17
C ARG A 172 -3.56 -9.95 11.56
N PHE A 173 -3.39 -10.61 10.41
CA PHE A 173 -4.48 -11.30 9.70
C PHE A 173 -4.88 -12.57 10.50
N GLU A 174 -6.13 -12.59 10.96
CA GLU A 174 -6.62 -13.68 11.82
C GLU A 174 -6.78 -14.99 11.03
N GLY A 175 -6.35 -16.11 11.62
CA GLY A 175 -6.33 -17.42 10.95
C GLY A 175 -5.09 -17.71 10.09
N VAL A 176 -4.24 -16.71 9.78
CA VAL A 176 -3.01 -16.91 8.96
C VAL A 176 -1.70 -16.41 9.61
N ARG A 177 -1.78 -15.57 10.64
CA ARG A 177 -0.60 -15.03 11.36
C ARG A 177 0.34 -16.09 11.94
N ASP A 178 1.64 -15.77 12.03
CA ASP A 178 2.59 -16.53 12.83
C ASP A 178 2.36 -16.25 14.32
N LEU A 179 2.10 -17.32 15.09
CA LEU A 179 1.83 -17.24 16.53
C LEU A 179 3.09 -17.35 17.40
N THR A 180 4.21 -17.83 16.86
CA THR A 180 5.43 -18.14 17.63
C THR A 180 6.70 -17.51 17.08
N GLY A 181 6.63 -16.83 15.93
CA GLY A 181 7.80 -16.40 15.13
C GLY A 181 8.48 -17.56 14.39
N SER A 182 7.95 -18.77 14.52
CA SER A 182 8.51 -20.02 14.01
C SER A 182 7.43 -21.04 13.63
N SER A 183 6.15 -20.62 13.57
CA SER A 183 5.02 -21.52 13.39
C SER A 183 5.21 -22.40 12.15
N GLY A 184 4.86 -23.67 12.30
CA GLY A 184 4.95 -24.69 11.25
C GLY A 184 3.80 -24.65 10.24
N THR A 185 2.95 -23.62 10.26
CA THR A 185 1.86 -23.49 9.29
C THR A 185 2.35 -23.02 7.92
N ALA A 186 1.64 -23.40 6.85
CA ALA A 186 1.96 -22.95 5.49
C ALA A 186 1.95 -21.40 5.38
N TRP A 187 0.98 -20.77 6.05
CA TRP A 187 0.84 -19.32 6.11
C TRP A 187 2.01 -18.64 6.82
N ALA A 188 2.47 -19.17 7.96
CA ALA A 188 3.59 -18.60 8.68
C ALA A 188 4.93 -18.84 7.95
N ARG A 189 5.11 -20.01 7.30
CA ARG A 189 6.22 -20.25 6.35
C ARG A 189 6.21 -19.22 5.22
N TRP A 190 5.05 -18.96 4.61
CA TRP A 190 4.93 -17.95 3.56
C TRP A 190 5.33 -16.56 4.07
N ILE A 191 4.78 -16.09 5.20
CA ILE A 191 5.10 -14.76 5.75
C ILE A 191 6.60 -14.60 6.00
N ARG A 192 7.25 -15.57 6.64
CA ARG A 192 8.69 -15.51 6.92
C ARG A 192 9.54 -15.61 5.64
N GLY A 193 9.15 -16.48 4.71
CA GLY A 193 9.86 -16.68 3.43
C GLY A 193 9.75 -15.47 2.51
N TRP A 194 8.55 -14.89 2.40
CA TRP A 194 8.31 -13.62 1.71
C TRP A 194 9.20 -12.52 2.32
N SER A 195 9.17 -12.30 3.64
CA SER A 195 10.04 -11.28 4.26
C SER A 195 11.53 -11.52 4.07
N ALA A 196 11.98 -12.78 4.01
CA ALA A 196 13.38 -13.09 3.69
C ALA A 196 13.73 -12.76 2.23
N GLU A 197 12.76 -12.88 1.31
CA GLU A 197 12.92 -12.42 -0.06
C GLU A 197 12.93 -10.88 -0.13
N GLU A 198 12.00 -10.19 0.52
CA GLU A 198 11.88 -8.72 0.57
C GLU A 198 13.13 -8.02 1.12
N ASN A 199 13.73 -8.57 2.18
CA ASN A 199 14.88 -7.93 2.85
C ASN A 199 16.01 -7.61 1.86
N ARG A 200 16.19 -8.43 0.83
CA ARG A 200 17.23 -8.25 -0.20
C ARG A 200 16.99 -7.00 -1.05
N HIS A 201 15.76 -6.52 -1.18
CA HIS A 201 15.39 -5.34 -1.97
C HIS A 201 15.88 -4.05 -1.31
N GLY A 202 15.58 -3.86 -0.02
CA GLY A 202 16.14 -2.77 0.79
C GLY A 202 17.67 -2.82 0.80
N ASP A 203 18.23 -3.98 1.16
CA ASP A 203 19.68 -4.25 1.19
C ASP A 203 20.43 -3.84 -0.09
N VAL A 204 19.89 -4.16 -1.28
CA VAL A 204 20.57 -3.88 -2.56
C VAL A 204 20.41 -2.42 -2.97
N LEU A 205 19.23 -1.83 -2.74
CA LEU A 205 18.95 -0.43 -3.06
C LEU A 205 19.72 0.52 -2.12
N ASN A 206 19.81 0.21 -0.83
CA ASN A 206 20.57 0.96 0.16
C ASN A 206 22.05 1.02 -0.22
N ARG A 207 22.67 -0.15 -0.43
CA ARG A 207 24.09 -0.22 -0.83
C ARG A 207 24.37 0.46 -2.16
N TYR A 208 23.47 0.32 -3.16
CA TYR A 208 23.59 1.07 -4.41
C TYR A 208 23.54 2.59 -4.18
N LEU A 209 22.55 3.08 -3.42
CA LEU A 209 22.39 4.51 -3.14
C LEU A 209 23.59 5.07 -2.35
N PHE A 210 24.10 4.32 -1.38
CA PHE A 210 25.32 4.65 -0.64
C PHE A 210 26.54 4.78 -1.57
N LEU A 211 26.80 3.76 -2.42
CA LEU A 211 27.91 3.77 -3.38
C LEU A 211 27.74 4.80 -4.51
N SER A 212 26.51 5.23 -4.80
CA SER A 212 26.24 6.24 -5.84
C SER A 212 26.84 7.61 -5.52
N GLY A 213 26.97 7.96 -4.23
CA GLY A 213 27.38 9.29 -3.78
C GLY A 213 26.42 10.43 -4.16
N ARG A 214 25.21 10.13 -4.66
CA ARG A 214 24.27 11.14 -5.21
C ARG A 214 23.25 11.70 -4.21
N VAL A 215 23.14 11.09 -3.02
CA VAL A 215 22.07 11.31 -2.02
C VAL A 215 22.65 11.55 -0.62
N ASP A 216 21.91 12.26 0.24
CA ASP A 216 22.23 12.40 1.66
C ASP A 216 21.70 11.19 2.43
N MET A 217 22.53 10.15 2.54
CA MET A 217 22.16 8.91 3.24
C MET A 217 21.73 9.16 4.69
N ARG A 218 22.28 10.17 5.38
CA ARG A 218 21.88 10.50 6.76
C ARG A 218 20.44 11.02 6.83
N GLN A 219 20.00 11.78 5.83
CA GLN A 219 18.59 12.20 5.73
C GLN A 219 17.69 11.03 5.33
N VAL A 220 18.17 10.11 4.49
CA VAL A 220 17.42 8.89 4.12
C VAL A 220 17.25 7.94 5.31
N GLU A 221 18.31 7.64 6.05
CA GLU A 221 18.29 6.82 7.28
C GLU A 221 17.34 7.39 8.34
N ARG A 222 17.35 8.71 8.55
CA ARG A 222 16.38 9.39 9.43
C ARG A 222 14.94 9.23 8.95
N THR A 223 14.73 9.25 7.63
CA THR A 223 13.41 9.06 7.02
C THR A 223 12.91 7.63 7.23
N ILE A 224 13.77 6.62 7.05
CA ILE A 224 13.47 5.20 7.34
C ILE A 224 13.10 5.03 8.81
N HIS A 225 13.91 5.56 9.73
CA HIS A 225 13.64 5.53 11.17
C HIS A 225 12.27 6.15 11.50
N ASN A 226 11.97 7.32 10.94
CA ASN A 226 10.67 8.00 11.12
C ASN A 226 9.51 7.17 10.55
N LEU A 227 9.68 6.51 9.41
CA LEU A 227 8.62 5.70 8.78
C LEU A 227 8.35 4.43 9.60
N ILE A 228 9.37 3.67 9.98
CA ILE A 228 9.23 2.48 10.84
C ILE A 228 8.55 2.84 12.17
N ASN A 229 8.96 3.95 12.80
CA ASN A 229 8.36 4.45 14.04
C ASN A 229 6.93 5.01 13.84
N SER A 230 6.55 5.40 12.62
CA SER A 230 5.18 5.79 12.29
C SER A 230 4.29 4.58 11.96
N GLY A 231 4.89 3.49 11.48
CA GLY A 231 4.19 2.36 10.89
C GLY A 231 3.39 2.77 9.65
N MET A 232 2.36 1.96 9.34
CA MET A 232 1.39 2.24 8.27
C MET A 232 -0.04 2.01 8.76
N VAL A 233 -1.00 2.68 8.14
CA VAL A 233 -2.43 2.46 8.37
C VAL A 233 -3.01 1.65 7.21
N MET A 234 -3.58 0.49 7.53
CA MET A 234 -4.29 -0.36 6.57
C MET A 234 -5.71 -0.59 7.07
N ASN A 235 -6.70 -0.36 6.21
CA ASN A 235 -8.10 -0.61 6.55
C ASN A 235 -8.35 -2.11 6.78
N ALA A 236 -9.25 -2.44 7.71
CA ALA A 236 -9.62 -3.80 8.05
C ALA A 236 -8.42 -4.75 8.36
N ALA A 237 -7.35 -4.25 8.97
CA ALA A 237 -6.05 -4.94 9.08
C ALA A 237 -6.01 -6.29 9.82
N ARG A 238 -7.13 -6.73 10.42
CA ARG A 238 -7.27 -8.09 11.00
C ARG A 238 -7.91 -9.10 10.05
N SER A 239 -8.58 -8.63 8.99
CA SER A 239 -9.29 -9.47 8.02
C SER A 239 -8.34 -9.94 6.90
N PRO A 240 -8.12 -11.26 6.72
CA PRO A 240 -7.24 -11.74 5.66
C PRO A 240 -7.83 -11.52 4.26
N TYR A 241 -9.17 -11.45 4.10
CA TYR A 241 -9.81 -11.11 2.82
C TYR A 241 -9.33 -9.74 2.32
N HIS A 242 -9.51 -8.71 3.14
CA HIS A 242 -9.06 -7.34 2.86
C HIS A 242 -7.53 -7.26 2.76
N GLY A 243 -6.82 -7.95 3.66
CA GLY A 243 -5.36 -7.99 3.70
C GLY A 243 -4.73 -8.56 2.43
N PHE A 244 -5.18 -9.74 1.97
CA PHE A 244 -4.64 -10.34 0.74
C PHE A 244 -5.02 -9.56 -0.53
N ILE A 245 -6.17 -8.87 -0.54
CA ILE A 245 -6.54 -7.93 -1.61
C ILE A 245 -5.61 -6.71 -1.63
N TYR A 246 -5.30 -6.15 -0.45
CA TYR A 246 -4.35 -5.04 -0.31
C TYR A 246 -2.97 -5.44 -0.82
N VAL A 247 -2.42 -6.56 -0.34
CA VAL A 247 -1.08 -6.99 -0.72
C VAL A 247 -1.01 -7.34 -2.21
N ALA A 248 -2.00 -8.08 -2.77
CA ALA A 248 -2.06 -8.34 -4.22
C ALA A 248 -2.08 -7.06 -5.09
N PHE A 249 -2.62 -5.95 -4.57
CA PHE A 249 -2.57 -4.65 -5.25
C PHE A 249 -1.19 -4.01 -5.13
N GLN A 250 -0.59 -4.01 -3.94
CA GLN A 250 0.72 -3.39 -3.70
C GLN A 250 1.82 -4.07 -4.49
N GLU A 251 1.91 -5.40 -4.46
CA GLU A 251 2.89 -6.23 -5.18
C GLU A 251 2.90 -5.96 -6.69
N ARG A 252 1.72 -5.68 -7.27
CA ARG A 252 1.62 -5.27 -8.66
C ARG A 252 2.11 -3.82 -8.87
N ALA A 253 1.80 -2.92 -7.93
CA ALA A 253 2.22 -1.52 -7.98
C ALA A 253 3.74 -1.35 -7.83
N THR A 254 4.37 -2.08 -6.92
CA THR A 254 5.83 -2.16 -6.73
C THR A 254 6.51 -2.78 -7.95
N SER A 255 5.97 -3.89 -8.49
CA SER A 255 6.47 -4.47 -9.76
C SER A 255 6.46 -3.47 -10.93
N ILE A 256 5.40 -2.66 -11.04
CA ILE A 256 5.32 -1.60 -12.05
C ILE A 256 6.34 -0.48 -11.75
N SER A 257 6.41 -0.01 -10.50
CA SER A 257 7.33 1.04 -10.05
C SER A 257 8.78 0.65 -10.35
N HIS A 258 9.25 -0.48 -9.83
CA HIS A 258 10.61 -0.98 -10.06
C HIS A 258 10.87 -1.30 -11.54
N GLY A 259 9.89 -1.86 -12.26
CA GLY A 259 10.00 -2.11 -13.69
C GLY A 259 10.13 -0.83 -14.54
N ASN A 260 9.49 0.27 -14.12
CA ASN A 260 9.63 1.58 -14.74
C ASN A 260 10.96 2.24 -14.35
N THR A 261 11.36 2.19 -13.07
CA THR A 261 12.67 2.64 -12.57
C THR A 261 13.82 1.94 -13.31
N ALA A 262 13.73 0.63 -13.56
CA ALA A 262 14.70 -0.14 -14.34
C ALA A 262 14.81 0.37 -15.79
N ARG A 263 13.67 0.72 -16.41
CA ARG A 263 13.63 1.25 -17.78
C ARG A 263 14.27 2.63 -17.85
N ARG A 264 13.96 3.53 -16.89
CA ARG A 264 14.58 4.86 -16.78
C ARG A 264 16.08 4.78 -16.51
N ALA A 265 16.52 3.90 -15.61
CA ALA A 265 17.94 3.66 -15.34
C ALA A 265 18.70 3.31 -16.64
N LYS A 266 18.14 2.38 -17.44
CA LYS A 266 18.68 2.01 -18.75
C LYS A 266 18.68 3.16 -19.75
N GLU A 267 17.62 3.96 -19.82
CA GLU A 267 17.54 5.17 -20.66
C GLU A 267 18.64 6.20 -20.30
N HIS A 268 19.03 6.26 -19.03
CA HIS A 268 20.12 7.11 -18.52
C HIS A 268 21.51 6.45 -18.51
N GLY A 269 21.65 5.25 -19.11
CA GLY A 269 22.93 4.54 -19.24
C GLY A 269 23.36 3.71 -18.01
N ASP A 270 22.59 3.72 -16.93
CA ASP A 270 22.87 2.88 -15.76
C ASP A 270 22.27 1.48 -15.92
N MET A 271 23.05 0.63 -16.59
CA MET A 271 22.76 -0.79 -16.73
C MET A 271 22.92 -1.61 -15.45
N ALA A 272 23.56 -1.08 -14.39
CA ALA A 272 23.69 -1.79 -13.11
C ALA A 272 22.40 -1.62 -12.31
N LEU A 273 21.94 -0.37 -12.12
CA LEU A 273 20.65 -0.06 -11.53
C LEU A 273 19.48 -0.69 -12.29
N ALA A 274 19.54 -0.73 -13.63
CA ALA A 274 18.53 -1.41 -14.43
C ALA A 274 18.42 -2.92 -14.13
N ARG A 275 19.54 -3.60 -13.79
CA ARG A 275 19.51 -5.00 -13.34
C ARG A 275 18.97 -5.13 -11.92
N ILE A 276 19.37 -4.23 -11.01
CA ILE A 276 18.89 -4.20 -9.61
C ILE A 276 17.36 -4.08 -9.57
N CYS A 277 16.80 -3.01 -10.13
CA CYS A 277 15.35 -2.81 -10.15
C CYS A 277 14.62 -3.88 -10.98
N GLY A 278 15.27 -4.46 -11.99
CA GLY A 278 14.71 -5.57 -12.77
C GLY A 278 14.64 -6.90 -12.00
N ALA A 279 15.61 -7.17 -11.12
CA ALA A 279 15.64 -8.36 -10.26
C ALA A 279 14.58 -8.26 -9.16
N ILE A 280 14.47 -7.08 -8.52
CA ILE A 280 13.40 -6.77 -7.57
C ILE A 280 12.04 -6.96 -8.24
N ALA A 281 11.75 -6.26 -9.35
CA ALA A 281 10.47 -6.35 -10.08
C ALA A 281 10.09 -7.76 -10.57
N ALA A 282 11.04 -8.71 -10.63
CA ALA A 282 10.80 -10.11 -10.96
C ALA A 282 10.42 -10.97 -9.73
N ASP A 283 10.80 -10.54 -8.52
CA ASP A 283 10.34 -11.13 -7.27
C ASP A 283 8.92 -10.67 -6.95
N GLU A 284 8.64 -9.36 -7.03
CA GLU A 284 7.29 -8.76 -6.92
C GLU A 284 6.24 -9.51 -7.76
N LYS A 285 6.61 -9.97 -8.97
CA LYS A 285 5.69 -10.73 -9.86
C LYS A 285 5.37 -12.13 -9.35
N ARG A 286 6.28 -12.76 -8.62
CA ARG A 286 6.03 -14.07 -7.98
C ARG A 286 5.14 -13.90 -6.77
N HIS A 287 5.35 -12.82 -6.01
CA HIS A 287 4.52 -12.46 -4.87
C HIS A 287 3.12 -12.04 -5.31
N GLU A 288 2.99 -11.17 -6.33
CA GLU A 288 1.74 -10.86 -7.02
C GLU A 288 1.01 -12.15 -7.43
N LEU A 289 1.71 -13.09 -8.07
CA LEU A 289 1.13 -14.39 -8.46
C LEU A 289 0.65 -15.20 -7.24
N ALA A 290 1.36 -15.16 -6.12
CA ALA A 290 0.95 -15.83 -4.88
C ALA A 290 -0.32 -15.22 -4.28
N TYR A 291 -0.35 -13.90 -4.08
CA TYR A 291 -1.50 -13.22 -3.49
C TYR A 291 -2.72 -13.19 -4.41
N THR A 292 -2.53 -13.02 -5.73
CA THR A 292 -3.64 -13.14 -6.70
C THR A 292 -4.20 -14.56 -6.76
N ARG A 293 -3.38 -15.62 -6.58
CA ARG A 293 -3.87 -17.00 -6.39
C ARG A 293 -4.69 -17.16 -5.11
N ILE A 294 -4.24 -16.61 -3.98
CA ILE A 294 -4.97 -16.67 -2.70
C ILE A 294 -6.35 -16.02 -2.85
N VAL A 295 -6.40 -14.78 -3.34
CA VAL A 295 -7.66 -14.06 -3.54
C VAL A 295 -8.54 -14.74 -4.60
N GLY A 296 -7.95 -15.24 -5.69
CA GLY A 296 -8.66 -16.03 -6.70
C GLY A 296 -9.22 -17.36 -6.18
N LYS A 297 -8.64 -17.91 -5.10
CA LYS A 297 -9.19 -19.07 -4.39
C LYS A 297 -10.33 -18.66 -3.44
N LEU A 298 -10.27 -17.48 -2.84
CA LEU A 298 -11.39 -16.90 -2.08
C LEU A 298 -12.61 -16.63 -2.98
N PHE A 299 -12.43 -16.04 -4.17
CA PHE A 299 -13.51 -15.84 -5.14
C PHE A 299 -14.20 -17.15 -5.57
N LYS A 300 -13.51 -18.30 -5.51
CA LYS A 300 -14.08 -19.63 -5.81
C LYS A 300 -14.81 -20.30 -4.65
N ILE A 301 -14.67 -19.78 -3.43
CA ILE A 301 -15.25 -20.36 -2.20
C ILE A 301 -16.35 -19.46 -1.64
N ASP A 302 -16.13 -18.16 -1.71
CA ASP A 302 -16.97 -17.11 -1.13
C ASP A 302 -17.01 -15.90 -2.08
N PRO A 303 -17.62 -16.03 -3.29
CA PRO A 303 -17.65 -14.96 -4.28
C PRO A 303 -18.29 -13.67 -3.75
N ASP A 304 -19.34 -13.77 -2.92
CA ASP A 304 -19.99 -12.62 -2.29
C ASP A 304 -19.06 -11.88 -1.31
N GLY A 305 -18.42 -12.59 -0.38
CA GLY A 305 -17.47 -11.97 0.54
C GLY A 305 -16.21 -11.45 -0.16
N ALA A 306 -15.69 -12.16 -1.16
CA ALA A 306 -14.52 -11.72 -1.92
C ALA A 306 -14.80 -10.42 -2.70
N VAL A 307 -15.94 -10.32 -3.41
CA VAL A 307 -16.27 -9.10 -4.17
C VAL A 307 -16.60 -7.91 -3.26
N ARG A 308 -17.23 -8.16 -2.10
CA ARG A 308 -17.51 -7.13 -1.10
C ARG A 308 -16.25 -6.61 -0.43
N ALA A 309 -15.32 -7.48 -0.05
CA ALA A 309 -14.03 -7.06 0.49
C ALA A 309 -13.22 -6.24 -0.53
N LEU A 310 -13.26 -6.62 -1.81
CA LEU A 310 -12.65 -5.84 -2.90
C LEU A 310 -13.29 -4.46 -3.03
N ALA A 311 -14.62 -4.39 -3.04
CA ALA A 311 -15.33 -3.12 -3.07
C ALA A 311 -15.01 -2.24 -1.85
N TYR A 312 -14.96 -2.80 -0.65
CA TYR A 312 -14.57 -2.08 0.58
C TYR A 312 -13.18 -1.44 0.45
N MET A 313 -12.17 -2.24 0.04
CA MET A 313 -10.80 -1.72 -0.19
C MET A 313 -10.76 -0.64 -1.27
N MET A 314 -11.57 -0.76 -2.33
CA MET A 314 -11.67 0.24 -3.38
C MET A 314 -12.41 1.52 -2.97
N ARG A 315 -13.41 1.44 -2.07
CA ARG A 315 -14.14 2.60 -1.51
C ARG A 315 -13.20 3.49 -0.70
N LEU A 316 -12.42 2.86 0.19
CA LEU A 316 -11.45 3.55 1.06
C LEU A 316 -10.11 3.85 0.37
N ARG A 317 -9.92 3.31 -0.84
CA ARG A 317 -8.71 3.39 -1.68
C ARG A 317 -7.54 2.60 -1.10
N ILE A 318 -6.62 2.18 -1.97
CA ILE A 318 -5.41 1.47 -1.55
C ILE A 318 -4.38 2.51 -1.08
N VAL A 319 -4.32 2.68 0.23
CA VAL A 319 -3.34 3.56 0.91
C VAL A 319 -1.93 3.03 0.69
N MET A 320 -1.01 3.88 0.23
CA MET A 320 0.39 3.48 0.03
C MET A 320 1.08 3.21 1.37
N PRO A 321 1.90 2.16 1.51
CA PRO A 321 2.48 1.77 2.79
C PRO A 321 3.39 2.87 3.39
N ALA A 322 4.09 3.62 2.53
CA ALA A 322 4.90 4.78 2.92
C ALA A 322 4.13 6.11 3.04
N SER A 323 2.79 6.11 3.13
CA SER A 323 1.98 7.35 3.18
C SER A 323 2.25 8.27 4.38
N LEU A 324 2.92 7.76 5.41
CA LEU A 324 3.34 8.50 6.62
C LEU A 324 4.83 8.87 6.62
N VAL A 325 5.52 8.79 5.47
CA VAL A 325 6.94 9.13 5.35
C VAL A 325 7.19 10.61 5.65
N THR A 326 8.24 10.89 6.45
CA THR A 326 8.71 12.23 6.77
C THR A 326 10.21 12.23 7.09
N ASP A 327 10.93 13.23 6.59
CA ASP A 327 12.35 13.47 6.87
C ASP A 327 12.57 14.37 8.11
N GLY A 328 11.47 14.80 8.75
CA GLY A 328 11.46 15.75 9.86
C GLY A 328 11.65 17.22 9.46
N ARG A 329 11.52 17.55 8.17
CA ARG A 329 11.56 18.92 7.63
C ARG A 329 10.33 19.24 6.78
N ASP A 330 9.92 18.29 5.94
CA ASP A 330 8.77 18.38 5.05
C ASP A 330 7.59 17.58 5.61
N ASP A 331 6.53 18.29 6.01
CA ASP A 331 5.27 17.71 6.50
C ASP A 331 4.47 17.03 5.38
N ASP A 332 4.68 17.40 4.11
CA ASP A 332 3.98 16.92 2.91
C ASP A 332 4.86 16.02 2.01
N LEU A 333 5.98 15.52 2.54
CA LEU A 333 7.01 14.76 1.80
C LEU A 333 6.44 13.65 0.90
N PHE A 334 5.46 12.87 1.39
CA PHE A 334 4.80 11.85 0.57
C PHE A 334 4.12 12.43 -0.68
N ALA A 335 3.41 13.55 -0.54
CA ALA A 335 2.70 14.18 -1.66
C ALA A 335 3.68 14.77 -2.68
N HIS A 336 4.78 15.37 -2.21
CA HIS A 336 5.84 15.85 -3.09
C HIS A 336 6.54 14.69 -3.82
N TYR A 337 6.92 13.62 -3.12
CA TYR A 337 7.46 12.39 -3.72
C TYR A 337 6.51 11.78 -4.75
N ALA A 338 5.22 11.64 -4.42
CA ALA A 338 4.21 11.11 -5.34
C ALA A 338 4.04 11.98 -6.59
N ALA A 339 4.15 13.30 -6.47
CA ALA A 339 4.15 14.21 -7.62
C ALA A 339 5.39 14.00 -8.52
N VAL A 340 6.59 13.82 -7.94
CA VAL A 340 7.81 13.48 -8.71
C VAL A 340 7.63 12.14 -9.44
N ALA A 341 7.14 11.09 -8.75
CA ALA A 341 6.92 9.76 -9.33
C ALA A 341 5.90 9.78 -10.49
N GLN A 342 4.83 10.57 -10.35
CA GLN A 342 3.82 10.80 -11.37
C GLN A 342 4.37 11.56 -12.59
N GLN A 343 5.26 12.53 -12.39
CA GLN A 343 5.87 13.30 -13.50
C GLN A 343 6.99 12.53 -14.21
N ALA A 344 7.82 11.78 -13.49
CA ALA A 344 8.87 10.92 -14.05
C ALA A 344 8.31 9.67 -14.77
N GLY A 345 7.02 9.36 -14.54
CA GLY A 345 6.38 8.15 -15.06
C GLY A 345 6.94 6.87 -14.44
N ILE A 346 7.27 6.94 -13.14
CA ILE A 346 7.67 5.76 -12.34
C ILE A 346 6.41 5.04 -11.85
N TYR A 347 5.49 5.77 -11.22
CA TYR A 347 4.18 5.27 -10.87
C TYR A 347 3.14 6.39 -10.98
N THR A 348 2.06 6.13 -11.73
CA THR A 348 1.05 7.13 -12.12
C THR A 348 -0.36 6.70 -11.75
N ALA A 349 -1.32 7.62 -11.84
CA ALA A 349 -2.74 7.27 -11.67
C ALA A 349 -3.20 6.21 -12.68
N SER A 350 -2.68 6.28 -13.91
CA SER A 350 -2.97 5.28 -14.95
C SER A 350 -2.38 3.91 -14.60
N ASP A 351 -1.28 3.86 -13.86
CA ASP A 351 -0.73 2.59 -13.35
C ASP A 351 -1.66 2.03 -12.27
N TYR A 352 -2.08 2.83 -11.29
CA TYR A 352 -3.10 2.44 -10.29
C TYR A 352 -4.38 1.91 -10.95
N ARG A 353 -4.88 2.60 -11.99
CA ARG A 353 -6.01 2.14 -12.80
C ARG A 353 -5.72 0.80 -13.47
N SER A 354 -4.53 0.62 -14.05
CA SER A 354 -4.13 -0.62 -14.71
C SER A 354 -3.97 -1.81 -13.75
N VAL A 355 -3.57 -1.56 -12.49
CA VAL A 355 -3.56 -2.57 -11.43
C VAL A 355 -4.99 -3.05 -11.17
N LEU A 356 -5.93 -2.11 -10.97
CA LEU A 356 -7.33 -2.47 -10.77
C LEU A 356 -7.94 -3.20 -11.98
N GLU A 357 -7.71 -2.74 -13.20
CA GLU A 357 -8.16 -3.41 -14.43
C GLU A 357 -7.59 -4.83 -14.55
N HIS A 358 -6.33 -5.04 -14.17
CA HIS A 358 -5.71 -6.35 -14.15
C HIS A 358 -6.37 -7.27 -13.12
N LEU A 359 -6.53 -6.82 -11.87
CA LEU A 359 -7.08 -7.63 -10.77
C LEU A 359 -8.56 -8.00 -11.00
N ILE A 360 -9.37 -7.09 -11.53
CA ILE A 360 -10.76 -7.35 -11.96
C ILE A 360 -10.81 -8.51 -12.94
N LYS A 361 -9.95 -8.48 -13.96
CA LYS A 361 -9.85 -9.54 -14.98
C LYS A 361 -9.28 -10.85 -14.40
N GLN A 362 -8.25 -10.76 -13.57
CA GLN A 362 -7.54 -11.91 -13.00
C GLN A 362 -8.44 -12.74 -12.06
N TRP A 363 -9.40 -12.10 -11.40
CA TRP A 363 -10.38 -12.75 -10.53
C TRP A 363 -11.74 -13.01 -11.17
N GLY A 364 -11.93 -12.65 -12.45
CA GLY A 364 -13.20 -12.86 -13.17
C GLY A 364 -14.38 -12.11 -12.55
N VAL A 365 -14.16 -10.86 -12.10
CA VAL A 365 -15.14 -10.12 -11.30
C VAL A 365 -16.36 -9.70 -12.15
N GLU A 366 -16.19 -9.44 -13.45
CA GLU A 366 -17.30 -9.13 -14.36
C GLU A 366 -18.18 -10.37 -14.62
N GLU A 367 -17.57 -11.56 -14.60
CA GLU A 367 -18.16 -12.85 -14.90
C GLU A 367 -18.88 -13.51 -13.71
N LEU A 368 -18.83 -12.93 -12.51
CA LEU A 368 -19.47 -13.49 -11.32
C LEU A 368 -20.99 -13.66 -11.50
N VAL A 369 -21.46 -14.89 -11.27
CA VAL A 369 -22.85 -15.31 -11.50
C VAL A 369 -23.77 -14.58 -10.53
N ALA A 370 -24.72 -13.81 -11.06
CA ALA A 370 -25.56 -12.92 -10.27
C ALA A 370 -26.42 -13.63 -9.19
N GLY A 371 -26.69 -14.92 -9.34
CA GLY A 371 -27.42 -15.76 -8.37
C GLY A 371 -26.57 -16.26 -7.19
N GLU A 372 -25.25 -16.21 -7.28
CA GLU A 372 -24.32 -16.57 -6.19
C GLU A 372 -23.99 -15.38 -5.28
N LEU A 373 -24.44 -14.18 -5.68
CA LEU A 373 -24.21 -12.92 -4.97
C LEU A 373 -25.46 -12.49 -4.21
N SER A 374 -25.27 -11.85 -3.06
CA SER A 374 -26.29 -11.06 -2.38
C SER A 374 -26.57 -9.75 -3.14
N ASP A 375 -27.58 -8.99 -2.71
CA ASP A 375 -27.79 -7.63 -3.23
C ASP A 375 -26.59 -6.70 -2.96
N GLU A 376 -25.86 -6.94 -1.88
CA GLU A 376 -24.64 -6.20 -1.55
C GLU A 376 -23.47 -6.64 -2.42
N GLY A 377 -23.32 -7.94 -2.68
CA GLY A 377 -22.35 -8.50 -3.62
C GLY A 377 -22.55 -8.00 -5.05
N ARG A 378 -23.80 -7.94 -5.54
CA ARG A 378 -24.12 -7.35 -6.85
C ARG A 378 -23.72 -5.87 -6.92
N ARG A 379 -24.09 -5.07 -5.92
CA ARG A 379 -23.68 -3.65 -5.84
C ARG A 379 -22.16 -3.48 -5.77
N ALA A 380 -21.48 -4.33 -5.00
CA ALA A 380 -20.02 -4.34 -4.88
C ALA A 380 -19.33 -4.65 -6.21
N ARG A 381 -19.78 -5.69 -6.92
CA ARG A 381 -19.32 -6.05 -8.27
C ARG A 381 -19.48 -4.90 -9.24
N ASP A 382 -20.69 -4.35 -9.35
CA ASP A 382 -21.00 -3.30 -10.32
C ASP A 382 -20.21 -2.01 -10.03
N TYR A 383 -20.02 -1.67 -8.75
CA TYR A 383 -19.14 -0.57 -8.33
C TYR A 383 -17.68 -0.78 -8.76
N VAL A 384 -17.11 -1.95 -8.47
CA VAL A 384 -15.71 -2.28 -8.79
C VAL A 384 -15.48 -2.25 -10.30
N CYS A 385 -16.35 -2.88 -11.10
CA CYS A 385 -16.20 -2.93 -12.56
C CYS A 385 -16.40 -1.56 -13.23
N ALA A 386 -17.19 -0.67 -12.63
CA ALA A 386 -17.32 0.72 -13.11
C ALA A 386 -16.13 1.62 -12.72
N LEU A 387 -15.34 1.25 -11.71
CA LEU A 387 -14.35 2.13 -11.10
C LEU A 387 -13.17 2.50 -12.03
N PRO A 388 -12.56 1.60 -12.82
CA PRO A 388 -11.50 2.00 -13.76
C PRO A 388 -11.94 3.06 -14.77
N ARG A 389 -13.16 2.92 -15.31
CA ARG A 389 -13.75 3.92 -16.23
C ARG A 389 -13.98 5.27 -15.53
N LYS A 390 -14.28 5.27 -14.23
CA LYS A 390 -14.39 6.47 -13.40
C LYS A 390 -13.03 7.12 -13.16
N ILE A 391 -11.99 6.34 -12.81
CA ILE A 391 -10.62 6.83 -12.59
C ILE A 391 -10.10 7.48 -13.88
N ARG A 392 -10.21 6.81 -15.03
CA ARG A 392 -9.78 7.36 -16.33
C ARG A 392 -10.43 8.71 -16.66
N ARG A 393 -11.73 8.86 -16.41
CA ARG A 393 -12.45 10.14 -16.59
C ARG A 393 -12.00 11.24 -15.63
N LEU A 394 -11.39 10.91 -14.50
CA LEU A 394 -10.79 11.88 -13.58
C LEU A 394 -9.37 12.26 -14.05
N GLU A 395 -8.57 11.29 -14.49
CA GLU A 395 -7.26 11.51 -15.14
C GLU A 395 -7.39 12.44 -16.36
N GLU A 396 -8.30 12.11 -17.30
CA GLU A 396 -8.60 12.91 -18.50
C GLU A 396 -8.95 14.37 -18.12
N LYS A 397 -9.74 14.58 -17.05
CA LYS A 397 -10.12 15.91 -16.57
C LYS A 397 -8.99 16.66 -15.88
N ALA A 398 -8.11 15.97 -15.14
CA ALA A 398 -6.93 16.57 -14.53
C ALA A 398 -5.95 17.03 -15.62
N ASN A 399 -5.64 16.15 -16.58
CA ASN A 399 -4.76 16.46 -17.71
C ASN A 399 -5.30 17.61 -18.58
N LEU A 400 -6.60 17.64 -18.86
CA LEU A 400 -7.23 18.76 -19.59
C LEU A 400 -7.18 20.09 -18.83
N ARG A 401 -7.11 20.09 -17.48
CA ARG A 401 -6.89 21.31 -16.70
C ARG A 401 -5.44 21.77 -16.80
N ASN A 402 -4.50 20.84 -16.61
CA ASN A 402 -3.06 21.10 -16.69
C ASN A 402 -2.60 21.58 -18.08
N GLY A 403 -3.27 21.13 -19.16
CA GLY A 403 -3.02 21.60 -20.52
C GLY A 403 -3.70 22.93 -20.89
N ARG A 404 -4.72 23.38 -20.14
CA ARG A 404 -5.47 24.63 -20.42
C ARG A 404 -5.03 25.82 -19.57
N LYS A 405 -4.45 25.55 -18.40
CA LYS A 405 -3.66 26.51 -17.64
C LYS A 405 -2.33 25.84 -17.40
N ALA A 406 -1.23 26.42 -17.89
CA ALA A 406 0.09 26.01 -17.47
C ALA A 406 0.15 26.15 -15.94
N GLN A 407 0.03 25.03 -15.21
CA GLN A 407 0.08 25.08 -13.76
C GLN A 407 1.48 25.54 -13.36
N PRO A 408 1.63 26.53 -12.46
CA PRO A 408 2.93 26.94 -11.99
C PRO A 408 3.61 25.72 -11.38
N MET A 409 4.78 25.36 -11.90
CA MET A 409 5.60 24.33 -11.29
C MET A 409 6.26 24.95 -10.06
N THR A 410 6.06 24.36 -8.90
CA THR A 410 6.67 24.81 -7.66
C THR A 410 8.00 24.08 -7.48
N PRO A 411 9.13 24.79 -7.30
CA PRO A 411 10.38 24.15 -6.89
C PRO A 411 10.25 23.65 -5.46
N VAL A 412 10.43 22.35 -5.24
CA VAL A 412 10.48 21.72 -3.91
C VAL A 412 11.84 21.08 -3.71
N SER A 413 12.53 21.49 -2.64
CA SER A 413 13.79 20.91 -2.21
C SER A 413 13.56 19.60 -1.45
N PHE A 414 14.31 18.56 -1.80
CA PHE A 414 14.26 17.27 -1.12
C PHE A 414 15.55 17.03 -0.33
N SER A 415 15.45 16.83 0.98
CA SER A 415 16.64 16.63 1.82
C SER A 415 17.43 15.37 1.45
N TRP A 416 16.77 14.35 0.91
CA TRP A 416 17.37 13.14 0.34
C TRP A 416 18.42 13.41 -0.75
N ILE A 417 18.32 14.53 -1.48
CA ILE A 417 19.26 14.93 -2.54
C ILE A 417 20.01 16.21 -2.16
N VAL A 418 20.37 16.38 -0.89
CA VAL A 418 21.14 17.54 -0.38
C VAL A 418 20.41 18.86 -0.67
N ASP A 419 19.10 18.86 -0.39
CA ASP A 419 18.18 20.00 -0.54
C ASP A 419 18.10 20.59 -1.98
N ARG A 420 18.54 19.84 -3.01
CA ARG A 420 18.41 20.22 -4.43
C ARG A 420 16.92 20.29 -4.84
N PRO A 421 16.50 21.33 -5.60
CA PRO A 421 15.09 21.53 -5.93
C PRO A 421 14.65 20.73 -7.17
N ILE A 422 13.44 20.18 -7.12
CA ILE A 422 12.73 19.61 -8.27
C ILE A 422 11.47 20.42 -8.50
N ASN A 423 11.25 20.85 -9.74
CA ASN A 423 10.02 21.52 -10.14
C ASN A 423 8.88 20.50 -10.25
N ILE A 424 7.90 20.59 -9.35
CA ILE A 424 6.74 19.69 -9.34
C ILE A 424 5.42 20.45 -9.54
N THR A 425 4.43 19.77 -10.12
CA THR A 425 3.06 20.29 -10.22
C THR A 425 2.33 20.00 -8.90
N ILE A 426 2.47 20.90 -7.93
CA ILE A 426 1.64 20.87 -6.71
C ILE A 426 0.23 21.29 -7.08
N GLY A 427 -0.75 20.54 -6.59
CA GLY A 427 -2.16 20.88 -6.63
C GLY A 427 -2.84 20.46 -5.35
#